data_AF-A0A0A8UN64-F1
#
_entry.id   AF-A0A0A8UN64-F1
#
_cell.length_a   1.000
_cell.length_b   1.000
_cell.length_c   1.000
_cell.angle_alpha   90.00
_cell.angle_beta   90.00
_cell.angle_gamma   90.00
#
_symmetry.space_group_name_H-M   'P 1'
#
loop_
_entity.id
_entity.type
_entity.pdbx_description
1 polymer ?
#
loop_
_entity_poly.entity_id
_entity_poly.type
_entity_poly.pdbx_seq_one_letter_code
_entity_poly.pdbx_strand_id
1 'polypeptide(L)'
;MPSVEDVVKVFKAGFQYLNSSGQRQEKWYELWYKSDFLRKNVTDVKLTTAIEEAVKTCNDKLDLLIKNHGQQEFHAYRQEFLNPIVDVLNTVQAKRFQHGKTGTRNFEHAGRSIFQRVQYSKNPGLLEQSVIQGLNNIKDEYNELTNLIDEIIKRIEERPQSFVLFHESMGVVANGRRQYSDSGCMSSLADHIATHQLSLDVEELDNMTASSGLER
;
A
#
# COMPACT_ATOMS: atom_id res chain seq x y z
N MET A 1 -6.87 28.09 -4.84
CA MET A 1 -6.45 26.72 -4.50
C MET A 1 -6.27 26.63 -2.99
N PRO A 2 -6.51 25.48 -2.37
CA PRO A 2 -6.37 25.34 -0.92
C PRO A 2 -4.91 25.47 -0.47
N SER A 3 -4.72 25.85 0.81
CA SER A 3 -3.40 25.88 1.42
C SER A 3 -2.91 24.46 1.75
N VAL A 4 -1.60 24.27 1.86
CA VAL A 4 -1.01 23.01 2.31
C VAL A 4 -1.56 22.61 3.69
N GLU A 5 -1.67 23.59 4.60
CA GLU A 5 -2.17 23.36 5.96
C GLU A 5 -3.60 22.82 5.97
N ASP A 6 -4.49 23.39 5.16
CA ASP A 6 -5.89 22.98 5.12
C ASP A 6 -6.03 21.58 4.53
N VAL A 7 -5.33 21.27 3.45
CA VAL A 7 -5.37 19.92 2.83
C VAL A 7 -4.84 18.86 3.79
N VAL A 8 -3.72 19.11 4.47
CA VAL A 8 -3.17 18.16 5.45
C VAL A 8 -4.11 17.96 6.63
N LYS A 9 -4.76 19.03 7.12
CA LYS A 9 -5.74 18.92 8.22
C LYS A 9 -6.96 18.10 7.82
N VAL A 10 -7.52 18.34 6.64
CA VAL A 10 -8.66 17.59 6.10
C VAL A 10 -8.29 16.11 5.92
N PHE A 11 -7.10 15.83 5.38
CA PHE A 11 -6.57 14.48 5.27
C PHE A 11 -6.47 13.81 6.64
N LYS A 12 -5.79 14.44 7.62
CA LYS A 12 -5.59 13.88 8.97
C LYS A 12 -6.92 13.67 9.72
N ALA A 13 -7.94 14.46 9.43
CA ALA A 13 -9.27 14.27 9.99
C ALA A 13 -9.91 12.94 9.55
N GLY A 14 -9.60 12.44 8.34
CA GLY A 14 -10.03 11.11 7.87
C GLY A 14 -9.00 10.00 8.13
N PHE A 15 -7.70 10.32 8.12
CA PHE A 15 -6.59 9.41 8.39
C PHE A 15 -6.40 9.13 9.90
N GLN A 16 -7.47 8.66 10.54
CA GLN A 16 -7.52 8.38 11.97
C GLN A 16 -7.03 6.97 12.32
N TYR A 17 -5.87 6.56 11.79
CA TYR A 17 -5.34 5.23 12.11
C TYR A 17 -4.86 5.14 13.57
N LEU A 18 -4.31 6.22 14.14
CA LEU A 18 -3.83 6.27 15.53
C LEU A 18 -4.76 7.09 16.43
N ASN A 19 -4.90 6.69 17.69
CA ASN A 19 -5.54 7.43 18.77
C ASN A 19 -4.58 8.49 19.33
N SER A 20 -5.06 9.29 20.30
CA SER A 20 -4.26 10.33 20.96
C SER A 20 -3.04 9.81 21.73
N SER A 21 -3.01 8.52 22.07
CA SER A 21 -1.85 7.85 22.69
C SER A 21 -0.87 7.24 21.67
N GLY A 22 -1.09 7.46 20.37
CA GLY A 22 -0.25 6.92 19.31
C GLY A 22 -0.37 5.41 19.12
N GLN A 23 -1.53 4.84 19.44
CA GLN A 23 -1.87 3.42 19.24
C GLN A 23 -3.01 3.30 18.22
N ARG A 24 -3.14 2.18 17.52
CA ARG A 24 -4.19 1.98 16.51
C ARG A 24 -5.61 2.23 17.07
N GLN A 25 -6.45 2.96 16.32
CA GLN A 25 -7.87 3.14 16.63
C GLN A 25 -8.66 1.87 16.27
N GLU A 26 -9.09 1.07 17.24
CA GLU A 26 -10.18 0.11 17.03
C GLU A 26 -10.89 -0.27 18.34
N LYS A 27 -12.22 -0.18 18.35
CA LYS A 27 -13.09 -0.60 19.47
C LYS A 27 -12.98 -2.10 19.78
N TRP A 28 -12.65 -2.93 18.79
CA TRP A 28 -12.48 -4.39 18.93
C TRP A 28 -11.10 -4.77 19.50
N TYR A 29 -10.10 -3.91 19.31
CA TYR A 29 -8.75 -4.12 19.82
C TYR A 29 -8.63 -3.86 21.32
N GLU A 30 -9.49 -3.05 21.93
CA GLU A 30 -9.50 -2.92 23.39
C GLU A 30 -9.66 -4.28 24.07
N LEU A 31 -10.51 -5.16 23.54
CA LEU A 31 -10.78 -6.47 24.10
C LEU A 31 -9.56 -7.41 24.03
N TRP A 32 -8.83 -7.38 22.90
CA TRP A 32 -7.65 -8.23 22.70
C TRP A 32 -6.40 -7.65 23.36
N TYR A 33 -6.24 -6.33 23.37
CA TYR A 33 -5.08 -5.64 23.93
C TYR A 33 -5.11 -5.63 25.47
N LYS A 34 -6.30 -5.56 26.08
CA LYS A 34 -6.48 -5.69 27.53
C LYS A 34 -6.30 -7.13 28.04
N SER A 35 -6.32 -8.13 27.17
CA SER A 35 -6.11 -9.55 27.52
C SER A 35 -4.78 -10.06 27.00
N ASP A 36 -3.82 -10.30 27.89
CA ASP A 36 -2.50 -10.84 27.52
C ASP A 36 -2.59 -12.17 26.74
N PHE A 37 -3.62 -12.98 27.04
CA PHE A 37 -3.85 -14.24 26.34
C PHE A 37 -4.29 -14.01 24.89
N LEU A 38 -5.25 -13.10 24.65
CA LEU A 38 -5.73 -12.81 23.31
C LEU A 38 -4.67 -12.05 22.51
N ARG A 39 -3.97 -11.09 23.13
CA ARG A 39 -2.87 -10.35 22.50
C ARG A 39 -1.77 -11.28 21.97
N LYS A 40 -1.39 -12.31 22.74
CA LYS A 40 -0.35 -13.27 22.33
C LYS A 40 -0.80 -14.24 21.25
N ASN A 41 -2.08 -14.59 21.20
CA ASN A 41 -2.58 -15.68 20.35
C ASN A 41 -3.34 -15.21 19.09
N VAL A 42 -3.83 -13.96 19.08
CA VAL A 42 -4.75 -13.46 18.03
C VAL A 42 -4.17 -12.25 17.28
N THR A 43 -3.17 -11.59 17.86
CA THR A 43 -2.53 -10.40 17.27
C THR A 43 -1.07 -10.66 16.93
N ASP A 44 -0.67 -10.28 15.73
CA ASP A 44 0.75 -10.11 15.42
C ASP A 44 1.24 -8.78 15.99
N VAL A 45 1.72 -8.83 17.24
CA VAL A 45 2.14 -7.64 18.00
C VAL A 45 3.27 -6.92 17.27
N LYS A 46 4.24 -7.67 16.72
CA LYS A 46 5.39 -7.08 16.02
C LYS A 46 4.96 -6.35 14.76
N LEU A 47 4.08 -6.96 13.95
CA LEU A 47 3.52 -6.29 12.77
C LEU A 47 2.73 -5.05 13.17
N THR A 48 1.91 -5.14 14.22
CA THR A 48 1.08 -4.02 14.68
C THR A 48 1.93 -2.84 15.12
N THR A 49 2.93 -3.05 15.97
CA THR A 49 3.85 -2.00 16.42
C THR A 49 4.61 -1.39 15.25
N ALA A 50 5.08 -2.21 14.28
CA ALA A 50 5.77 -1.69 13.10
C ALA A 50 4.86 -0.79 12.23
N ILE A 51 3.57 -1.10 12.14
CA ILE A 51 2.61 -0.24 11.43
C ILE A 51 2.40 1.06 12.21
N GLU A 52 2.24 1.00 13.53
CA GLU A 52 2.06 2.20 14.36
C GLU A 52 3.27 3.16 14.28
N GLU A 53 4.49 2.62 14.30
CA GLU A 53 5.72 3.40 14.11
C GLU A 53 5.75 4.08 12.73
N ALA A 54 5.43 3.33 11.66
CA ALA A 54 5.40 3.88 10.31
C ALA A 54 4.34 5.01 10.17
N VAL A 55 3.19 4.87 10.83
CA VAL A 55 2.14 5.90 10.82
C VAL A 55 2.54 7.13 11.64
N LYS A 56 3.24 6.96 12.77
CA LYS A 56 3.81 8.09 13.52
C LYS A 56 4.76 8.89 12.65
N THR A 57 5.71 8.22 11.99
CA THR A 57 6.64 8.87 11.06
C THR A 57 5.92 9.60 9.91
N CYS A 58 4.83 9.02 9.38
CA CYS A 58 4.01 9.71 8.38
C CYS A 58 3.39 11.01 8.93
N ASN A 59 2.75 10.94 10.09
CA ASN A 59 2.15 12.10 10.74
C ASN A 59 3.18 13.19 11.06
N ASP A 60 4.37 12.81 11.54
CA ASP A 60 5.46 13.74 11.83
C ASP A 60 5.93 14.47 10.57
N LYS A 61 6.05 13.75 9.44
CA LYS A 61 6.41 14.34 8.14
C LYS A 61 5.32 15.30 7.64
N LEU A 62 4.05 14.95 7.81
CA LEU A 62 2.92 15.82 7.46
C LEU A 62 2.90 17.08 8.33
N ASP A 63 3.17 16.97 9.63
CA ASP A 63 3.25 18.12 10.53
C ASP A 63 4.46 19.01 10.20
N LEU A 64 5.57 18.42 9.78
CA LEU A 64 6.73 19.16 9.27
C LEU A 64 6.40 19.92 7.97
N LEU A 65 5.62 19.31 7.08
CA LEU A 65 5.15 19.95 5.85
C LEU A 65 4.27 21.17 6.17
N ILE A 66 3.33 21.06 7.11
CA ILE A 66 2.55 22.22 7.59
C ILE A 66 3.49 23.31 8.13
N LYS A 67 4.46 22.94 8.97
CA LYS A 67 5.37 23.91 9.59
C LYS A 67 6.20 24.68 8.56
N ASN A 68 6.64 24.02 7.50
CA ASN A 68 7.52 24.62 6.50
C ASN A 68 6.75 25.37 5.41
N HIS A 69 5.60 24.84 4.99
CA HIS A 69 4.91 25.24 3.76
C HIS A 69 3.40 25.49 3.95
N GLY A 70 2.89 25.48 5.18
CA GLY A 70 1.44 25.45 5.48
C GLY A 70 0.61 26.54 4.81
N GLN A 71 1.13 27.77 4.75
CA GLN A 71 0.45 28.94 4.17
C GLN A 71 0.61 29.05 2.64
N GLN A 72 1.34 28.13 2.02
CA GLN A 72 1.58 28.13 0.57
C GLN A 72 0.50 27.32 -0.15
N GLU A 73 0.39 27.54 -1.46
CA GLU A 73 -0.59 26.84 -2.29
C GLU A 73 -0.27 25.35 -2.40
N PHE A 74 -1.26 24.50 -2.15
CA PHE A 74 -1.09 23.04 -2.16
C PHE A 74 -0.49 22.51 -3.46
N HIS A 75 -0.85 23.09 -4.61
CA HIS A 75 -0.42 22.65 -5.93
C HIS A 75 1.10 22.52 -6.08
N ALA A 76 1.86 23.48 -5.52
CA ALA A 76 3.31 23.50 -5.58
C ALA A 76 3.96 22.43 -4.68
N TYR A 77 3.23 21.92 -3.69
CA TYR A 77 3.74 21.01 -2.65
C TYR A 77 3.02 19.65 -2.64
N ARG A 78 2.27 19.33 -3.71
CA ARG A 78 1.52 18.07 -3.85
C ARG A 78 2.43 16.85 -3.67
N GLN A 79 3.61 16.86 -4.30
CA GLN A 79 4.54 15.74 -4.18
C GLN A 79 5.03 15.56 -2.75
N GLU A 80 5.34 16.64 -2.04
CA GLU A 80 5.79 16.61 -0.65
C GLU A 80 4.70 16.12 0.30
N PHE A 81 3.43 16.36 -0.03
CA PHE A 81 2.29 15.77 0.67
C PHE A 81 2.11 14.27 0.40
N LEU A 82 2.28 13.83 -0.85
CA LEU A 82 2.10 12.43 -1.23
C LEU A 82 3.25 11.53 -0.75
N ASN A 83 4.47 12.04 -0.69
CA ASN A 83 5.66 11.29 -0.29
C ASN A 83 5.50 10.56 1.06
N PRO A 84 5.07 11.21 2.17
CA PRO A 84 4.79 10.53 3.43
C PRO A 84 3.75 9.42 3.34
N ILE A 85 2.69 9.60 2.54
CA ILE A 85 1.60 8.64 2.35
C ILE A 85 2.13 7.40 1.60
N VAL A 86 2.89 7.63 0.54
CA VAL A 86 3.56 6.57 -0.22
C VAL A 86 4.53 5.79 0.66
N ASP A 87 5.35 6.50 1.44
CA ASP A 87 6.35 5.89 2.32
C ASP A 87 5.71 4.95 3.35
N VAL A 88 4.63 5.39 4.01
CA VAL A 88 3.95 4.55 5.01
C VAL A 88 3.30 3.33 4.37
N LEU A 89 2.66 3.50 3.21
CA LEU A 89 2.04 2.41 2.47
C LEU A 89 3.06 1.37 2.01
N ASN A 90 4.21 1.79 1.49
CA ASN A 90 5.29 0.89 1.06
C ASN A 90 5.97 0.20 2.24
N THR A 91 6.26 0.95 3.31
CA THR A 91 6.84 0.38 4.53
C THR A 91 5.95 -0.71 5.12
N VAL A 92 4.65 -0.46 5.21
CA VAL A 92 3.69 -1.41 5.80
C VAL A 92 3.49 -2.63 4.90
N GLN A 93 3.44 -2.45 3.58
CA GLN A 93 3.41 -3.56 2.62
C GLN A 93 4.60 -4.50 2.83
N ALA A 94 5.81 -3.95 2.94
CA ALA A 94 7.02 -4.73 3.18
C ALA A 94 6.93 -5.53 4.48
N LYS A 95 6.47 -4.90 5.58
CA LYS A 95 6.25 -5.59 6.86
C LYS A 95 5.20 -6.69 6.75
N ARG A 96 4.11 -6.48 6.04
CA ARG A 96 3.06 -7.50 5.86
C ARG A 96 3.53 -8.70 5.06
N PHE A 97 4.44 -8.53 4.10
CA PHE A 97 5.07 -9.65 3.41
C PHE A 97 6.05 -10.42 4.30
N GLN A 98 6.83 -9.72 5.13
CA GLN A 98 7.72 -10.35 6.12
C GLN A 98 6.94 -11.20 7.13
N HIS A 99 5.76 -10.75 7.53
CA HIS A 99 4.84 -11.45 8.42
C HIS A 99 3.79 -12.32 7.68
N GLY A 100 3.97 -12.44 6.37
CA GLY A 100 3.08 -13.13 5.45
C GLY A 100 3.20 -14.65 5.52
N LYS A 101 2.66 -15.33 4.51
CA LYS A 101 2.76 -16.79 4.40
C LYS A 101 3.26 -17.17 3.02
N THR A 102 4.08 -18.20 2.95
CA THR A 102 4.44 -18.84 1.69
C THR A 102 3.45 -19.96 1.40
N GLY A 103 2.84 -19.93 0.22
CA GLY A 103 2.03 -21.03 -0.30
C GLY A 103 2.65 -21.64 -1.55
N THR A 104 2.17 -22.83 -1.90
CA THR A 104 2.57 -23.52 -3.13
C THR A 104 1.34 -23.68 -4.01
N ARG A 105 1.50 -23.44 -5.32
CA ARG A 105 0.45 -23.66 -6.33
C ARG A 105 0.97 -24.62 -7.39
N ASN A 106 0.14 -25.59 -7.74
CA ASN A 106 0.34 -26.49 -8.86
C ASN A 106 -0.85 -26.36 -9.80
N PHE A 107 -0.63 -26.10 -11.07
CA PHE A 107 -1.69 -25.99 -12.07
C PHE A 107 -1.16 -26.30 -13.46
N GLU A 108 -2.06 -26.55 -14.40
CA GLU A 108 -1.69 -26.75 -15.80
C GLU A 108 -2.00 -25.51 -16.63
N HIS A 109 -1.08 -25.13 -17.51
CA HIS A 109 -1.27 -24.02 -18.45
C HIS A 109 -0.50 -24.31 -19.74
N ALA A 110 -1.17 -24.13 -20.89
CA ALA A 110 -0.58 -24.34 -22.22
C ALA A 110 0.14 -25.71 -22.38
N GLY A 111 -0.45 -26.79 -21.87
CA GLY A 111 0.12 -28.15 -21.95
C GLY A 111 1.36 -28.38 -21.08
N ARG A 112 1.63 -27.49 -20.11
CA ARG A 112 2.70 -27.62 -19.13
C ARG A 112 2.11 -27.67 -17.72
N SER A 113 2.65 -28.53 -16.88
CA SER A 113 2.41 -28.49 -15.44
C SER A 113 3.33 -27.44 -14.82
N ILE A 114 2.77 -26.50 -14.07
CA ILE A 114 3.46 -25.40 -13.45
C ILE A 114 3.48 -25.61 -11.94
N PHE A 115 4.65 -25.41 -11.34
CA PHE A 115 4.88 -25.35 -9.91
C PHE A 115 5.28 -23.92 -9.53
N GLN A 116 4.60 -23.34 -8.54
CA GLN A 116 4.92 -22.01 -8.02
C GLN A 116 5.02 -22.00 -6.51
N ARG A 117 6.01 -21.28 -5.98
CA ARG A 117 5.97 -20.78 -4.60
C ARG A 117 5.56 -19.32 -4.62
N VAL A 118 4.55 -18.99 -3.85
CA VAL A 118 3.95 -17.64 -3.81
C VAL A 118 4.03 -17.13 -2.39
N GLN A 119 4.54 -15.92 -2.21
CA GLN A 119 4.44 -15.21 -0.94
C GLN A 119 3.16 -14.38 -0.94
N TYR A 120 2.34 -14.55 0.09
CA TYR A 120 1.15 -13.74 0.34
C TYR A 120 1.45 -12.76 1.46
N SER A 121 1.12 -11.48 1.26
CA SER A 121 1.09 -10.52 2.36
C SER A 121 0.03 -10.94 3.37
N LYS A 122 0.18 -10.51 4.62
CA LYS A 122 -0.99 -10.39 5.49
C LYS A 122 -1.97 -9.41 4.84
N ASN A 123 -3.26 -9.78 4.85
CA ASN A 123 -4.34 -9.04 4.17
C ASN A 123 -4.23 -7.51 4.37
N PRO A 124 -4.68 -6.72 3.37
CA PRO A 124 -4.86 -5.30 3.54
C PRO A 124 -5.82 -5.07 4.70
N GLY A 125 -5.54 -4.01 5.47
CA GLY A 125 -6.19 -3.80 6.75
C GLY A 125 -6.75 -2.39 6.87
N LEU A 126 -6.96 -1.97 8.11
CA LEU A 126 -7.48 -0.64 8.41
C LEU A 126 -6.58 0.49 7.90
N LEU A 127 -5.28 0.27 7.71
CA LEU A 127 -4.38 1.34 7.32
C LEU A 127 -4.78 1.95 5.97
N GLU A 128 -4.90 1.10 4.94
CA GLU A 128 -5.30 1.53 3.60
C GLU A 128 -6.68 2.17 3.62
N GLN A 129 -7.62 1.60 4.39
CA GLN A 129 -8.96 2.17 4.57
C GLN A 129 -8.92 3.56 5.22
N SER A 130 -8.09 3.77 6.24
CA SER A 130 -7.90 5.09 6.85
C SER A 130 -7.23 6.08 5.90
N VAL A 131 -6.24 5.64 5.10
CA VAL A 131 -5.62 6.50 4.08
C VAL A 131 -6.65 6.91 3.03
N ILE A 132 -7.40 5.95 2.49
CA ILE A 132 -8.47 6.18 1.51
C ILE A 132 -9.54 7.10 2.11
N GLN A 133 -9.91 6.94 3.38
CA GLN A 133 -10.84 7.84 4.06
C GLN A 133 -10.28 9.27 4.16
N GLY A 134 -9.00 9.44 4.51
CA GLY A 134 -8.34 10.74 4.51
C GLY A 134 -8.33 11.39 3.13
N LEU A 135 -8.09 10.61 2.08
CA LEU A 135 -8.13 11.07 0.70
C LEU A 135 -9.54 11.46 0.26
N ASN A 136 -10.55 10.64 0.58
CA ASN A 136 -11.95 10.95 0.30
C ASN A 136 -12.39 12.25 0.98
N ASN A 137 -11.98 12.50 2.22
CA ASN A 137 -12.28 13.77 2.88
C ASN A 137 -11.71 14.98 2.11
N ILE A 138 -10.52 14.86 1.50
CA ILE A 138 -9.95 15.93 0.65
C ILE A 138 -10.83 16.14 -0.58
N LYS A 139 -11.23 15.05 -1.24
CA LYS A 139 -12.09 15.10 -2.43
C LYS A 139 -13.45 15.74 -2.12
N ASP A 140 -14.04 15.41 -0.98
CA ASP A 140 -15.35 15.94 -0.57
C ASP A 140 -15.30 17.45 -0.27
N GLU A 141 -14.18 17.94 0.25
CA GLU A 141 -13.98 19.36 0.57
C GLU A 141 -13.50 20.18 -0.64
N TYR A 142 -12.64 19.60 -1.48
CA TYR A 142 -11.97 20.29 -2.58
C TYR A 142 -12.23 19.58 -3.91
N ASN A 143 -13.34 19.94 -4.55
CA ASN A 143 -13.78 19.36 -5.82
C ASN A 143 -12.69 19.41 -6.91
N GLU A 144 -11.86 20.47 -6.94
CA GLU A 144 -10.77 20.62 -7.90
C GLU A 144 -9.66 19.55 -7.77
N LEU A 145 -9.60 18.82 -6.65
CA LEU A 145 -8.64 17.75 -6.41
C LEU A 145 -9.20 16.35 -6.73
N THR A 146 -10.48 16.24 -7.10
CA THR A 146 -11.18 14.95 -7.28
C THR A 146 -10.43 13.98 -8.18
N ASN A 147 -10.07 14.39 -9.39
CA ASN A 147 -9.44 13.49 -10.37
C ASN A 147 -8.09 12.96 -9.88
N LEU A 148 -7.28 13.83 -9.26
CA LEU A 148 -6.00 13.46 -8.68
C LEU A 148 -6.19 12.43 -7.56
N ILE A 149 -7.14 12.70 -6.66
CA ILE A 149 -7.42 11.84 -5.50
C ILE A 149 -7.97 10.47 -5.93
N ASP A 150 -8.88 10.43 -6.90
CA ASP A 150 -9.47 9.18 -7.40
C ASP A 150 -8.39 8.27 -8.03
N GLU A 151 -7.47 8.84 -8.80
CA GLU A 151 -6.36 8.07 -9.37
C GLU A 151 -5.40 7.55 -8.29
N ILE A 152 -5.13 8.33 -7.25
CA ILE A 152 -4.34 7.88 -6.10
C ILE A 152 -5.03 6.72 -5.39
N ILE A 153 -6.33 6.82 -5.10
CA ILE A 153 -7.11 5.76 -4.43
C ILE A 153 -7.06 4.48 -5.26
N LYS A 154 -7.29 4.57 -6.58
CA LYS A 154 -7.21 3.43 -7.49
C LYS A 154 -5.84 2.74 -7.41
N ARG A 155 -4.74 3.50 -7.44
CA ARG A 155 -3.38 2.94 -7.29
C ARG A 155 -3.14 2.27 -5.93
N ILE A 156 -3.79 2.74 -4.87
CA ILE A 156 -3.73 2.10 -3.54
C ILE A 156 -4.48 0.76 -3.54
N GLU A 157 -5.63 0.70 -4.21
CA GLU A 157 -6.47 -0.51 -4.29
C GLU A 157 -5.87 -1.60 -5.18
N GLU A 158 -5.19 -1.22 -6.27
CA GLU A 158 -4.56 -2.15 -7.22
C GLU A 158 -3.26 -2.79 -6.70
N ARG A 159 -2.86 -2.50 -5.45
CA ARG A 159 -1.59 -3.00 -4.90
C ARG A 159 -1.56 -4.54 -4.81
N PRO A 160 -0.44 -5.16 -5.23
CA PRO A 160 -0.34 -6.61 -5.27
C PRO A 160 -0.38 -7.21 -3.86
N GLN A 161 -1.22 -8.23 -3.67
CA GLN A 161 -1.34 -8.96 -2.39
C GLN A 161 -0.48 -10.23 -2.34
N SER A 162 0.21 -10.54 -3.43
CA SER A 162 1.05 -11.71 -3.55
C SER A 162 2.10 -11.55 -4.62
N PHE A 163 3.21 -12.27 -4.50
CA PHE A 163 4.19 -12.39 -5.57
C PHE A 163 4.78 -13.80 -5.67
N VAL A 164 5.24 -14.17 -6.86
CA VAL A 164 5.78 -15.49 -7.17
C VAL A 164 7.27 -15.51 -6.82
N LEU A 165 7.63 -16.15 -5.70
CA LEU A 165 9.03 -16.34 -5.30
C LEU A 165 9.79 -17.26 -6.26
N PHE A 166 9.07 -18.21 -6.84
CA PHE A 166 9.66 -19.30 -7.61
C PHE A 166 8.66 -19.86 -8.61
N HIS A 167 9.12 -20.11 -9.82
CA HIS A 167 8.32 -20.64 -10.91
C HIS A 167 9.10 -21.69 -11.71
N GLU A 168 8.59 -22.91 -11.69
CA GLU A 168 9.05 -24.02 -12.51
C GLU A 168 7.92 -24.49 -13.43
N SER A 169 8.27 -24.89 -14.65
CA SER A 169 7.34 -25.55 -15.56
C SER A 169 7.90 -26.87 -16.07
N MET A 170 7.02 -27.85 -16.24
CA MET A 170 7.33 -29.15 -16.82
C MET A 170 6.40 -29.40 -18.01
N GLY A 171 6.97 -29.66 -19.18
CA GLY A 171 6.27 -30.14 -20.36
C GLY A 171 6.68 -31.57 -20.73
N VAL A 172 5.88 -32.22 -21.56
CA VAL A 172 6.22 -33.51 -22.19
C VAL A 172 6.44 -33.26 -23.68
N VAL A 173 7.62 -33.59 -24.19
CA VAL A 173 7.93 -33.49 -25.63
C VAL A 173 7.41 -34.72 -26.38
N ALA A 174 7.32 -34.63 -27.71
CA ALA A 174 6.70 -35.66 -28.56
C ALA A 174 7.27 -37.09 -28.41
N ASN A 175 8.52 -37.23 -27.94
CA ASN A 175 9.15 -38.53 -27.66
C ASN A 175 8.91 -39.05 -26.23
N GLY A 176 7.98 -38.44 -25.48
CA GLY A 176 7.63 -38.82 -24.12
C GLY A 176 8.61 -38.34 -23.04
N ARG A 177 9.71 -37.66 -23.41
CA ARG A 177 10.64 -37.09 -22.41
C ARG A 177 10.02 -35.89 -21.72
N ARG A 178 10.34 -35.74 -20.43
CA ARG A 178 9.98 -34.56 -19.64
C ARG A 178 11.01 -33.46 -19.86
N GLN A 179 10.55 -32.26 -20.20
CA GLN A 179 11.37 -31.06 -20.27
C GLN A 179 10.99 -30.17 -19.09
N TYR A 180 11.98 -29.84 -18.28
CA TYR A 180 11.83 -28.89 -17.19
C TYR A 180 12.39 -27.55 -17.66
N SER A 181 11.63 -26.47 -17.48
CA SER A 181 12.16 -25.12 -17.55
C SER A 181 12.04 -24.53 -16.16
N ASP A 182 13.15 -24.45 -15.45
CA ASP A 182 13.27 -23.46 -14.39
C ASP A 182 13.39 -22.11 -15.10
N SER A 183 12.53 -21.15 -14.76
CA SER A 183 12.74 -19.78 -15.22
C SER A 183 13.98 -19.16 -14.58
N GLY A 184 14.54 -19.80 -13.53
CA GLY A 184 15.69 -19.34 -12.75
C GLY A 184 15.41 -18.03 -12.01
N CYS A 185 14.21 -17.45 -12.16
CA CYS A 185 13.88 -16.15 -11.65
C CYS A 185 13.40 -16.31 -10.21
N MET A 186 14.36 -16.40 -9.30
CA MET A 186 14.10 -16.14 -7.89
C MET A 186 13.89 -14.64 -7.72
N SER A 187 12.63 -14.19 -7.73
CA SER A 187 12.35 -12.80 -7.35
C SER A 187 12.40 -12.67 -5.83
N SER A 188 13.16 -11.71 -5.32
CA SER A 188 13.17 -11.42 -3.90
C SER A 188 12.02 -10.50 -3.51
N LEU A 189 11.69 -10.46 -2.21
CA LEU A 189 10.77 -9.45 -1.69
C LEU A 189 11.27 -8.03 -1.99
N ALA A 190 12.59 -7.81 -2.00
CA ALA A 190 13.17 -6.51 -2.34
C ALA A 190 12.89 -6.15 -3.82
N ASP A 191 13.05 -7.10 -4.75
CA ASP A 191 12.76 -6.89 -6.17
C ASP A 191 11.26 -6.63 -6.39
N HIS A 192 10.40 -7.39 -5.68
CA HIS A 192 8.96 -7.19 -5.75
C HIS A 192 8.55 -5.81 -5.23
N ILE A 193 9.08 -5.39 -4.07
CA ILE A 193 8.84 -4.06 -3.50
C ILE A 193 9.36 -2.99 -4.45
N ALA A 194 10.54 -3.15 -5.04
CA ALA A 194 11.08 -2.16 -5.97
C ALA A 194 10.23 -2.04 -7.25
N THR A 195 9.72 -3.16 -7.77
CA THR A 195 8.91 -3.19 -9.01
C THR A 195 7.50 -2.66 -8.79
N HIS A 196 6.93 -2.85 -7.59
CA HIS A 196 5.57 -2.46 -7.25
C HIS A 196 5.55 -1.41 -6.13
N GLN A 197 6.65 -0.67 -5.99
CA GLN A 197 6.70 0.44 -5.08
C GLN A 197 5.61 1.40 -5.53
N LEU A 198 4.72 1.77 -4.62
CA LEU A 198 3.74 2.78 -4.95
C LEU A 198 4.54 4.04 -5.31
N SER A 199 4.38 4.52 -6.53
CA SER A 199 4.89 5.80 -6.99
C SER A 199 3.69 6.64 -7.37
N LEU A 200 3.57 7.79 -6.72
CA LEU A 200 2.58 8.81 -7.04
C LEU A 200 3.38 10.01 -7.54
N ASP A 201 3.78 9.97 -8.81
CA ASP A 201 4.41 11.11 -9.48
C ASP A 201 3.31 12.04 -9.98
N VAL A 202 3.28 13.26 -9.43
CA VAL A 202 2.27 14.26 -9.77
C VAL A 202 2.31 14.64 -11.25
N GLU A 203 3.48 14.64 -11.91
CA GLU A 203 3.57 14.96 -13.34
C GLU A 203 2.94 13.84 -14.20
N GLU A 204 3.13 12.58 -13.82
CA GLU A 204 2.50 11.44 -14.49
C GLU A 204 0.97 11.47 -14.32
N LEU A 205 0.49 11.80 -13.11
CA LEU A 205 -0.93 11.88 -12.77
C LEU A 205 -1.62 13.06 -13.47
N ASP A 206 -0.97 14.22 -13.57
CA ASP A 206 -1.47 15.39 -14.30
C ASP A 206 -1.54 15.09 -15.82
N ASN A 207 -0.59 14.34 -16.38
CA ASN A 207 -0.63 13.93 -17.80
C ASN A 207 -1.73 12.91 -18.11
N MET A 208 -2.03 11.98 -17.20
CA MET A 208 -3.13 11.02 -17.35
C MET A 208 -4.50 11.67 -17.29
N THR A 209 -4.66 12.69 -16.44
CA THR A 209 -5.91 13.46 -16.32
C THR A 209 -6.13 14.43 -17.49
N ALA A 210 -5.06 14.92 -18.13
CA ALA A 210 -5.17 15.73 -19.34
C ALA A 210 -5.58 14.90 -20.58
N SER A 211 -5.12 13.64 -20.67
CA SER A 211 -5.40 12.76 -21.83
C SER A 211 -6.85 12.25 -21.88
N SER A 212 -7.53 12.14 -20.72
CA SER A 212 -8.95 11.73 -20.66
C SER A 212 -9.94 12.85 -21.02
N GLY A 213 -9.46 14.08 -21.24
CA GLY A 213 -10.26 15.24 -21.62
C GLY A 213 -10.40 15.49 -23.13
N LEU A 214 -9.79 14.66 -23.98
CA LEU A 214 -9.70 14.88 -25.43
C LEU A 214 -10.62 13.97 -26.29
N GLU A 215 -11.52 13.21 -25.68
CA GLU A 215 -12.61 12.52 -26.39
C GLU A 215 -13.94 13.26 -26.23
N ARG A 216 -14.16 14.29 -27.05
CA ARG A 216 -15.50 14.77 -27.44
C ARG A 216 -15.53 15.19 -28.90
#